data_AF-A0A6G7T5S5-F1
#
_entry.id   AF-A0A6G7T5S5-F1
#
_cell.length_a   1.000
_cell.length_b   1.000
_cell.length_c   1.000
_cell.angle_alpha   90.00
_cell.angle_beta   90.00
_cell.angle_gamma   90.00
#
_symmetry.space_group_name_H-M   'P 1'
#
loop_
_entity.id
_entity.type
_entity.pdbx_description
1 polymer ?
#
loop_
_entity_poly.entity_id
_entity_poly.type
_entity_poly.pdbx_seq_one_letter_code
_entity_poly.pdbx_strand_id
1 'polypeptide(L)'
;MPTHARLVPTAALTTALGTALLLGGMAEPSWGAAVARYPGQVKCPKGDYQLCIDGGPGGFTISGRKFSGHDNAILLRNVSNVTVSGNTFKNLSGSTGYAAVHVKNSSGIAIRKNTFSGLRNGGKMHGVYLVQTSRSSITGNKFSSITGDPVRIRDGSRNNTVSGNTFTKSGQYALFSEWGRLEKGETCGRGNVFKSNKYGTGYSGKRLPLIRWGGKGGGSTGLKLTWNNCRKASIVNKGGNSKL
;
A
#
# COMPACT_ATOMS: atom_id res chain seq x y z
N MET A 1 31.12 -26.11 -54.40
CA MET A 1 31.98 -27.33 -54.36
C MET A 1 33.40 -26.84 -54.14
N PRO A 2 34.15 -27.35 -53.15
CA PRO A 2 34.24 -28.76 -52.80
C PRO A 2 33.63 -29.14 -51.44
N THR A 3 33.29 -30.42 -51.40
CA THR A 3 32.82 -31.28 -50.30
C THR A 3 33.98 -31.80 -49.44
N HIS A 4 33.62 -32.57 -48.40
CA HIS A 4 34.43 -33.41 -47.50
C HIS A 4 34.77 -32.75 -46.15
N ALA A 5 34.65 -33.40 -44.99
CA ALA A 5 34.07 -34.68 -44.61
C ALA A 5 33.84 -34.63 -43.09
N ARG A 6 32.83 -35.35 -42.61
CA ARG A 6 32.44 -35.49 -41.20
C ARG A 6 33.25 -36.63 -40.58
N LEU A 7 33.90 -36.43 -39.44
CA LEU A 7 34.41 -37.51 -38.57
C LEU A 7 34.29 -37.11 -37.09
N VAL A 8 33.46 -37.86 -36.38
CA VAL A 8 33.45 -38.10 -34.93
C VAL A 8 33.94 -39.55 -34.80
N PRO A 9 34.90 -39.90 -33.93
CA PRO A 9 34.61 -40.43 -32.58
C PRO A 9 35.79 -40.11 -31.59
N THR A 10 35.91 -40.52 -30.33
CA THR A 10 35.36 -41.63 -29.54
C THR A 10 35.54 -41.27 -28.06
N ALA A 11 34.65 -41.76 -27.21
CA ALA A 11 34.75 -41.72 -25.75
C ALA A 11 36.00 -42.47 -25.24
N ALA A 12 36.60 -41.97 -24.16
CA ALA A 12 37.46 -42.74 -23.28
C ALA A 12 36.77 -42.92 -21.93
N LEU A 13 36.40 -44.16 -21.66
CA LEU A 13 36.06 -44.69 -20.34
C LEU A 13 37.29 -44.61 -19.42
N THR A 14 37.09 -44.11 -18.21
CA THR A 14 37.87 -44.54 -17.05
C THR A 14 36.93 -44.89 -15.92
N THR A 15 36.71 -46.20 -15.74
CA THR A 15 36.19 -46.82 -14.53
C THR A 15 37.35 -47.22 -13.63
N ALA A 16 37.29 -46.91 -12.34
CA ALA A 16 37.57 -47.87 -11.27
C ALA A 16 37.32 -47.27 -9.87
N LEU A 17 36.44 -47.95 -9.13
CA LEU A 17 36.51 -48.28 -7.70
C LEU A 17 36.51 -47.07 -6.73
N GLY A 18 35.48 -46.83 -5.93
CA GLY A 18 34.77 -47.80 -5.10
C GLY A 18 35.25 -47.64 -3.65
N THR A 19 34.56 -46.80 -2.88
CA THR A 19 34.52 -46.93 -1.42
C THR A 19 33.20 -46.34 -0.95
N ALA A 20 32.32 -47.23 -0.48
CA ALA A 20 31.10 -46.89 0.21
C ALA A 20 31.45 -46.16 1.51
N LEU A 21 30.72 -45.09 1.85
CA LEU A 21 30.53 -44.69 3.25
C LEU A 21 29.24 -43.87 3.41
N LEU A 22 28.32 -44.47 4.16
CA LEU A 22 27.28 -43.87 5.00
C LEU A 22 26.12 -43.13 4.31
N LEU A 23 25.01 -43.88 4.20
CA LEU A 23 23.64 -43.38 4.31
C LEU A 23 23.46 -42.67 5.66
N GLY A 24 23.85 -41.39 5.72
CA GLY A 24 23.41 -40.47 6.76
C GLY A 24 22.24 -39.67 6.20
N GLY A 25 21.05 -39.87 6.77
CA GLY A 25 19.87 -39.08 6.45
C GLY A 25 20.20 -37.60 6.57
N MET A 26 20.25 -36.90 5.44
CA MET A 26 20.11 -35.46 5.41
C MET A 26 18.65 -35.20 5.77
N ALA A 27 18.38 -35.12 7.08
CA ALA A 27 17.22 -34.41 7.56
C ALA A 27 17.24 -33.06 6.83
N GLU A 28 16.22 -32.82 6.01
CA GLU A 28 15.97 -31.49 5.45
C GLU A 28 16.11 -30.52 6.62
N PRO A 29 16.91 -29.45 6.50
CA PRO A 29 16.88 -28.44 7.52
C PRO A 29 15.43 -27.97 7.53
N SER A 30 14.71 -28.26 8.61
CA SER A 30 13.45 -27.62 8.89
C SER A 30 13.81 -26.17 9.15
N TRP A 31 13.91 -25.39 8.07
CA TRP A 31 13.95 -23.95 8.12
C TRP A 31 12.60 -23.54 8.71
N GLY A 32 12.52 -23.53 10.04
CA GLY A 32 11.61 -22.66 10.74
C GLY A 32 11.88 -21.27 10.18
N ALA A 33 11.04 -20.83 9.25
CA ALA A 33 11.23 -19.59 8.53
C ALA A 33 11.31 -18.46 9.54
N ALA A 34 12.52 -18.00 9.84
CA ALA A 34 12.72 -16.81 10.63
C ALA A 34 11.95 -15.71 9.92
N VAL A 35 10.92 -15.17 10.58
CA VAL A 35 10.07 -14.13 10.02
C VAL A 35 10.99 -12.99 9.61
N ALA A 36 11.13 -12.76 8.29
CA ALA A 36 12.02 -11.73 7.76
C ALA A 36 11.73 -10.40 8.47
N ARG A 37 12.71 -9.92 9.24
CA ARG A 37 12.59 -8.70 10.02
C ARG A 37 12.99 -7.52 9.15
N TYR A 38 12.07 -6.59 8.95
CA TYR A 38 12.35 -5.37 8.19
C TYR A 38 13.17 -4.38 9.04
N PRO A 39 14.01 -3.53 8.42
CA PRO A 39 14.65 -2.42 9.13
C PRO A 39 13.61 -1.55 9.83
N GLY A 40 13.85 -1.21 11.09
CA GLY A 40 12.91 -0.43 11.91
C GLY A 40 11.64 -1.17 12.33
N GLN A 41 11.56 -2.49 12.13
CA GLN A 41 10.40 -3.27 12.57
C GLN A 41 10.32 -3.33 14.10
N VAL A 42 9.18 -2.90 14.61
CA VAL A 42 8.86 -2.82 16.04
C VAL A 42 7.57 -3.54 16.36
N LYS A 43 7.32 -3.78 17.66
CA LYS A 43 6.00 -4.19 18.13
C LYS A 43 4.98 -3.10 17.77
N CYS A 44 3.82 -3.53 17.27
CA CYS A 44 2.77 -2.59 16.92
C CYS A 44 2.21 -1.88 18.17
N PRO A 45 1.97 -0.54 18.09
CA PRO A 45 1.29 0.18 19.15
C PRO A 45 -0.18 -0.26 19.24
N LYS A 46 -0.91 0.28 20.22
CA LYS A 46 -2.37 0.08 20.32
C LYS A 46 -3.06 0.49 18.99
N GLY A 47 -3.97 -0.37 18.52
CA GLY A 47 -4.51 -0.34 17.16
C GLY A 47 -4.06 -1.61 16.47
N ASP A 48 -4.98 -2.49 16.12
CA ASP A 48 -4.64 -3.83 15.63
C ASP A 48 -4.02 -3.76 14.23
N TYR A 49 -2.67 -3.75 14.17
CA TYR A 49 -1.83 -3.77 12.97
C TYR A 49 -1.03 -5.08 12.94
N GLN A 50 -0.75 -5.58 11.73
CA GLN A 50 0.02 -6.81 11.49
C GLN A 50 1.52 -6.55 11.33
N LEU A 51 1.91 -5.38 10.81
CA LEU A 51 3.30 -5.00 10.59
C LEU A 51 3.50 -3.52 10.92
N CYS A 52 4.47 -3.23 11.77
CA CYS A 52 4.80 -1.87 12.16
C CYS A 52 6.28 -1.59 11.97
N ILE A 53 6.57 -0.55 11.19
CA ILE A 53 7.89 0.02 11.03
C ILE A 53 7.88 1.42 11.64
N ASP A 54 8.81 1.67 12.55
CA ASP A 54 9.00 2.98 13.17
C ASP A 54 10.48 3.36 13.18
N GLY A 55 10.85 4.33 12.34
CA GLY A 55 12.25 4.71 12.16
C GLY A 55 13.06 3.68 11.37
N GLY A 56 14.39 3.79 11.45
CA GLY A 56 15.32 2.94 10.70
C GLY A 56 15.59 3.40 9.26
N PRO A 57 16.56 2.75 8.59
CA PRO A 57 16.93 3.12 7.22
C PRO A 57 15.82 2.77 6.23
N GLY A 58 15.67 3.62 5.21
CA GLY A 58 14.81 3.38 4.05
C GLY A 58 15.41 2.40 3.04
N GLY A 59 14.85 2.38 1.83
CA GLY A 59 15.43 1.64 0.69
C GLY A 59 15.05 0.17 0.62
N PHE A 60 14.14 -0.30 1.48
CA PHE A 60 13.67 -1.68 1.46
C PHE A 60 12.24 -1.80 0.91
N THR A 61 11.87 -3.04 0.57
CA THR A 61 10.56 -3.38 0.01
C THR A 61 9.83 -4.37 0.89
N ILE A 62 8.55 -4.08 1.17
CA ILE A 62 7.57 -5.01 1.73
C ILE A 62 6.76 -5.56 0.55
N SER A 63 6.94 -6.83 0.21
CA SER A 63 6.33 -7.42 -0.99
C SER A 63 5.86 -8.86 -0.86
N GLY A 64 4.88 -9.22 -1.70
CA GLY A 64 4.41 -10.60 -1.88
C GLY A 64 3.60 -11.15 -0.72
N ARG A 65 3.16 -10.31 0.22
CA ARG A 65 2.47 -10.74 1.43
C ARG A 65 0.96 -10.61 1.30
N LYS A 66 0.25 -11.42 2.08
CA LYS A 66 -1.19 -11.29 2.33
C LYS A 66 -1.42 -10.77 3.75
N PHE A 67 -2.24 -9.73 3.87
CA PHE A 67 -2.69 -9.15 5.13
C PHE A 67 -4.22 -9.24 5.19
N SER A 68 -4.77 -9.89 6.21
CA SER A 68 -6.22 -10.13 6.31
C SER A 68 -6.69 -10.46 7.72
N GLY A 69 -7.95 -10.14 8.05
CA GLY A 69 -8.56 -10.54 9.33
C GLY A 69 -8.19 -9.67 10.53
N HIS A 70 -7.71 -8.45 10.29
CA HIS A 70 -7.34 -7.47 11.32
C HIS A 70 -8.02 -6.12 11.03
N ASP A 71 -8.02 -5.22 12.03
CA ASP A 71 -8.52 -3.86 11.85
C ASP A 71 -7.64 -3.07 10.86
N ASN A 72 -6.32 -3.27 10.89
CA ASN A 72 -5.35 -2.62 10.01
C ASN A 72 -4.29 -3.63 9.54
N ALA A 73 -3.43 -3.24 8.61
CA ALA A 73 -2.34 -4.11 8.16
C ALA A 73 -0.95 -3.52 8.44
N ILE A 74 -0.55 -2.47 7.74
CA ILE A 74 0.79 -1.89 7.85
C ILE A 74 0.72 -0.50 8.48
N LEU A 75 1.53 -0.26 9.50
CA LEU A 75 1.88 1.07 9.98
C LEU A 75 3.33 1.39 9.59
N LEU A 76 3.50 2.45 8.80
CA LEU A 76 4.80 3.06 8.52
C LEU A 76 4.87 4.41 9.24
N ARG A 77 5.86 4.58 10.11
CA ARG A 77 6.04 5.82 10.88
C ARG A 77 7.49 6.24 10.89
N ASN A 78 7.76 7.55 10.78
CA ASN A 78 9.11 8.10 10.87
C ASN A 78 10.11 7.47 9.88
N VAL A 79 9.64 7.04 8.70
CA VAL A 79 10.47 6.37 7.69
C VAL A 79 10.54 7.18 6.41
N SER A 80 11.55 6.89 5.58
CA SER A 80 11.60 7.39 4.22
C SER A 80 11.94 6.29 3.22
N ASN A 81 11.55 6.47 1.96
CA ASN A 81 11.97 5.61 0.85
C ASN A 81 11.63 4.12 1.02
N VAL A 82 10.46 3.80 1.59
CA VAL A 82 9.96 2.42 1.72
C VAL A 82 9.02 2.11 0.57
N THR A 83 9.18 0.93 -0.02
CA THR A 83 8.27 0.43 -1.06
C THR A 83 7.33 -0.63 -0.49
N VAL A 84 6.02 -0.48 -0.70
CA VAL A 84 5.00 -1.51 -0.44
C VAL A 84 4.48 -1.97 -1.79
N SER A 85 4.83 -3.19 -2.21
CA SER A 85 4.60 -3.63 -3.58
C SER A 85 4.10 -5.07 -3.73
N GLY A 86 3.10 -5.30 -4.57
CA GLY A 86 2.65 -6.66 -4.90
C GLY A 86 2.01 -7.40 -3.72
N ASN A 87 1.47 -6.68 -2.74
CA ASN A 87 0.79 -7.27 -1.59
C ASN A 87 -0.72 -7.36 -1.81
N THR A 88 -1.36 -8.24 -1.06
CA THR A 88 -2.82 -8.36 -0.98
C THR A 88 -3.31 -7.96 0.41
N PHE A 89 -4.17 -6.94 0.47
CA PHE A 89 -4.88 -6.51 1.67
C PHE A 89 -6.35 -6.90 1.50
N LYS A 90 -6.84 -7.85 2.31
CA LYS A 90 -8.16 -8.45 2.11
C LYS A 90 -8.92 -8.55 3.42
N ASN A 91 -10.20 -8.17 3.40
CA ASN A 91 -11.11 -8.35 4.53
C ASN A 91 -10.53 -7.79 5.84
N LEU A 92 -10.03 -6.55 5.79
CA LEU A 92 -9.66 -5.82 7.01
C LEU A 92 -10.89 -5.09 7.51
N SER A 93 -11.22 -5.30 8.78
CA SER A 93 -12.43 -4.75 9.37
C SER A 93 -12.35 -4.71 10.88
N GLY A 94 -12.93 -3.68 11.47
CA GLY A 94 -13.09 -3.53 12.91
C GLY A 94 -13.26 -2.07 13.30
N SER A 95 -13.71 -1.83 14.53
CA SER A 95 -14.09 -0.48 14.98
C SER A 95 -12.91 0.48 15.07
N THR A 96 -11.68 -0.04 15.20
CA THR A 96 -10.44 0.75 15.24
C THR A 96 -9.71 0.81 13.91
N GLY A 97 -10.30 0.25 12.85
CA GLY A 97 -9.72 0.23 11.51
C GLY A 97 -9.64 1.61 10.86
N TYR A 98 -8.42 2.04 10.52
CA TYR A 98 -8.13 3.29 9.82
C TYR A 98 -7.71 3.05 8.37
N ALA A 99 -6.79 2.10 8.14
CA ALA A 99 -6.29 1.81 6.81
C ALA A 99 -5.61 0.46 6.70
N ALA A 100 -5.58 -0.09 5.48
CA ALA A 100 -4.68 -1.18 5.15
C ALA A 100 -3.20 -0.72 5.23
N VAL A 101 -2.86 0.43 4.65
CA VAL A 101 -1.53 1.04 4.80
C VAL A 101 -1.68 2.43 5.41
N HIS A 102 -1.26 2.55 6.67
CA HIS A 102 -1.25 3.80 7.42
C HIS A 102 0.17 4.34 7.48
N VAL A 103 0.38 5.55 6.97
CA VAL A 103 1.69 6.20 6.90
C VAL A 103 1.64 7.49 7.70
N LYS A 104 2.62 7.68 8.60
CA LYS A 104 2.71 8.85 9.47
C LYS A 104 4.10 9.46 9.46
N ASN A 105 4.21 10.78 9.35
CA ASN A 105 5.47 11.52 9.44
C ASN A 105 6.58 10.88 8.59
N SER A 106 6.34 10.73 7.29
CA SER A 106 7.19 9.92 6.40
C SER A 106 7.28 10.51 5.01
N SER A 107 8.32 10.16 4.24
CA SER A 107 8.49 10.69 2.88
C SER A 107 8.96 9.66 1.86
N GLY A 108 8.67 9.88 0.58
CA GLY A 108 9.16 8.99 -0.48
C GLY A 108 8.59 7.58 -0.41
N ILE A 109 7.37 7.40 0.11
CA ILE A 109 6.75 6.08 0.22
C ILE A 109 6.15 5.69 -1.14
N ALA A 110 6.51 4.51 -1.64
CA ALA A 110 6.00 3.99 -2.90
C ALA A 110 5.04 2.82 -2.64
N ILE A 111 3.73 3.04 -2.79
CA ILE A 111 2.69 2.01 -2.65
C ILE A 111 2.24 1.64 -4.06
N ARG A 112 2.71 0.50 -4.58
CA ARG A 112 2.51 0.15 -5.98
C ARG A 112 2.07 -1.28 -6.24
N LYS A 113 1.24 -1.49 -7.27
CA LYS A 113 0.85 -2.84 -7.72
C LYS A 113 0.26 -3.73 -6.61
N ASN A 114 -0.37 -3.14 -5.59
CA ASN A 114 -1.05 -3.89 -4.53
C ASN A 114 -2.54 -4.07 -4.86
N THR A 115 -3.16 -5.06 -4.22
CA THR A 115 -4.61 -5.27 -4.26
C THR A 115 -5.21 -5.02 -2.89
N PHE A 116 -6.15 -4.08 -2.80
CA PHE A 116 -6.92 -3.75 -1.61
C PHE A 116 -8.38 -4.17 -1.85
N SER A 117 -8.92 -5.04 -1.01
CA SER A 117 -10.26 -5.60 -1.22
C SER A 117 -11.03 -5.82 0.08
N GLY A 118 -12.29 -5.39 0.11
CA GLY A 118 -13.20 -5.69 1.22
C GLY A 118 -12.80 -5.03 2.54
N LEU A 119 -12.42 -3.75 2.51
CA LEU A 119 -11.96 -3.03 3.71
C LEU A 119 -13.12 -2.24 4.35
N ARG A 120 -13.49 -2.54 5.61
CA ARG A 120 -14.78 -2.12 6.19
C ARG A 120 -14.66 -1.54 7.60
N ASN A 121 -15.07 -0.28 7.77
CA ASN A 121 -15.32 0.35 9.08
C ASN A 121 -16.26 1.57 8.93
N GLY A 122 -17.51 1.36 8.53
CA GLY A 122 -18.53 2.44 8.48
C GLY A 122 -18.09 3.74 7.77
N GLY A 123 -17.29 3.63 6.69
CA GLY A 123 -16.77 4.79 5.95
C GLY A 123 -15.42 5.35 6.44
N LYS A 124 -14.85 4.76 7.50
CA LYS A 124 -13.58 5.18 8.14
C LYS A 124 -12.37 4.32 7.76
N MET A 125 -12.59 3.19 7.08
CA MET A 125 -11.52 2.31 6.62
C MET A 125 -11.04 2.72 5.22
N HIS A 126 -9.75 3.05 5.10
CA HIS A 126 -9.10 3.42 3.85
C HIS A 126 -8.23 2.30 3.28
N GLY A 127 -7.90 2.37 2.00
CA GLY A 127 -6.81 1.56 1.45
C GLY A 127 -5.47 2.12 1.91
N VAL A 128 -5.26 3.40 1.66
CA VAL A 128 -4.06 4.14 2.05
C VAL A 128 -4.45 5.39 2.82
N TYR A 129 -3.86 5.59 4.00
CA TYR A 129 -4.04 6.81 4.77
C TYR A 129 -2.68 7.43 5.11
N LEU A 130 -2.45 8.63 4.61
CA LEU A 130 -1.22 9.40 4.76
C LEU A 130 -1.45 10.56 5.73
N VAL A 131 -0.61 10.67 6.77
CA VAL A 131 -0.63 11.75 7.74
C VAL A 131 0.75 12.38 7.79
N GLN A 132 0.86 13.70 7.56
CA GLN A 132 2.14 14.41 7.50
C GLN A 132 3.15 13.74 6.54
N THR A 133 2.72 13.43 5.32
CA THR A 133 3.58 12.76 4.34
C THR A 133 4.00 13.65 3.18
N SER A 134 5.14 13.35 2.58
CA SER A 134 5.54 14.05 1.35
C SER A 134 6.23 13.19 0.30
N ARG A 135 6.09 13.59 -0.97
CA ARG A 135 6.75 12.95 -2.11
C ARG A 135 6.45 11.45 -2.24
N SER A 136 5.28 11.02 -1.77
CA SER A 136 4.87 9.61 -1.84
C SER A 136 4.04 9.35 -3.11
N SER A 137 4.06 8.11 -3.57
CA SER A 137 3.34 7.68 -4.77
C SER A 137 2.44 6.48 -4.48
N ILE A 138 1.23 6.52 -5.02
CA ILE A 138 0.22 5.46 -4.96
C ILE A 138 -0.11 5.11 -6.40
N THR A 139 0.48 4.02 -6.90
CA THR A 139 0.50 3.74 -8.34
C THR A 139 0.15 2.32 -8.74
N GLY A 140 -0.68 2.14 -9.77
CA GLY A 140 -0.95 0.80 -10.30
C GLY A 140 -1.67 -0.14 -9.33
N ASN A 141 -2.32 0.37 -8.28
CA ASN A 141 -3.02 -0.45 -7.29
C ASN A 141 -4.47 -0.69 -7.71
N LYS A 142 -5.05 -1.78 -7.21
CA LYS A 142 -6.48 -2.10 -7.35
C LYS A 142 -7.17 -1.91 -6.00
N PHE A 143 -8.21 -1.09 -5.96
CA PHE A 143 -9.01 -0.80 -4.77
C PHE A 143 -10.45 -1.24 -5.03
N SER A 144 -10.92 -2.25 -4.31
CA SER A 144 -12.29 -2.77 -4.45
C SER A 144 -13.03 -2.91 -3.12
N SER A 145 -14.32 -2.53 -3.10
CA SER A 145 -15.19 -2.73 -1.93
C SER A 145 -14.64 -2.12 -0.64
N ILE A 146 -14.18 -0.86 -0.70
CA ILE A 146 -13.63 -0.12 0.45
C ILE A 146 -14.67 0.89 0.94
N THR A 147 -15.05 0.77 2.21
CA THR A 147 -16.10 1.63 2.79
C THR A 147 -15.71 3.10 2.87
N GLY A 148 -14.47 3.42 3.26
CA GLY A 148 -13.95 4.79 3.26
C GLY A 148 -13.33 5.18 1.93
N ASP A 149 -12.79 6.40 1.86
CA ASP A 149 -12.10 6.86 0.64
C ASP A 149 -10.83 6.02 0.42
N PRO A 150 -10.61 5.46 -0.79
CA PRO A 150 -9.50 4.56 -1.07
C PRO A 150 -8.14 5.12 -0.67
N VAL A 151 -7.91 6.39 -0.98
CA VAL A 151 -6.71 7.13 -0.60
C VAL A 151 -7.12 8.37 0.17
N ARG A 152 -6.53 8.57 1.34
CA ARG A 152 -6.75 9.75 2.16
C ARG A 152 -5.44 10.37 2.60
N ILE A 153 -5.38 11.70 2.60
CA ILE A 153 -4.31 12.49 3.19
C ILE A 153 -4.83 13.31 4.38
N ARG A 154 -3.93 13.69 5.28
CA ARG A 154 -4.19 14.54 6.44
C ARG A 154 -2.97 15.35 6.81
N ASP A 155 -3.22 16.47 7.47
CA ASP A 155 -2.26 17.30 8.19
C ASP A 155 -0.98 17.60 7.42
N GLY A 156 -1.04 18.62 6.55
CA GLY A 156 0.12 19.15 5.84
C GLY A 156 0.71 18.21 4.78
N SER A 157 0.08 17.07 4.52
CA SER A 157 0.54 16.10 3.51
C SER A 157 0.64 16.74 2.13
N ARG A 158 1.81 16.63 1.49
CA ARG A 158 2.15 17.43 0.30
C ARG A 158 2.92 16.70 -0.79
N ASN A 159 2.72 17.12 -2.04
CA ASN A 159 3.44 16.59 -3.20
C ASN A 159 3.31 15.06 -3.33
N ASN A 160 2.17 14.49 -2.94
CA ASN A 160 1.89 13.07 -3.14
C ASN A 160 1.14 12.87 -4.46
N THR A 161 1.37 11.73 -5.13
CA THR A 161 0.73 11.43 -6.41
C THR A 161 -0.07 10.13 -6.34
N VAL A 162 -1.33 10.19 -6.78
CA VAL A 162 -2.22 9.03 -6.94
C VAL A 162 -2.52 8.85 -8.42
N SER A 163 -1.92 7.82 -9.04
CA SER A 163 -2.04 7.63 -10.49
C SER A 163 -2.02 6.19 -10.99
N GLY A 164 -2.71 5.92 -12.09
CA GLY A 164 -2.70 4.58 -12.70
C GLY A 164 -3.40 3.52 -11.85
N ASN A 165 -4.22 3.91 -10.88
CA ASN A 165 -4.95 2.97 -10.02
C ASN A 165 -6.33 2.66 -10.60
N THR A 166 -6.90 1.54 -10.16
CA THR A 166 -8.27 1.14 -10.48
C THR A 166 -9.10 1.15 -9.21
N PHE A 167 -10.21 1.90 -9.21
CA PHE A 167 -11.14 1.99 -8.08
C PHE A 167 -12.51 1.41 -8.46
N THR A 168 -13.01 0.42 -7.74
CA THR A 168 -14.34 -0.16 -7.96
C THR A 168 -15.11 -0.29 -6.65
N LYS A 169 -16.36 0.14 -6.60
CA LYS A 169 -17.21 0.06 -5.39
C LYS A 169 -16.47 0.55 -4.14
N SER A 170 -15.75 1.66 -4.25
CA SER A 170 -14.85 2.13 -3.20
C SER A 170 -14.98 3.63 -3.00
N GLY A 171 -15.01 4.05 -1.74
CA GLY A 171 -15.16 5.46 -1.38
C GLY A 171 -16.48 5.79 -0.71
N GLN A 172 -16.42 6.79 0.18
CA GLN A 172 -17.59 7.37 0.84
C GLN A 172 -17.86 8.78 0.32
N TYR A 173 -16.81 9.57 0.11
CA TYR A 173 -16.90 10.97 -0.27
C TYR A 173 -16.09 11.30 -1.53
N ALA A 174 -14.98 10.60 -1.76
CA ALA A 174 -14.15 10.72 -2.96
C ALA A 174 -13.25 9.49 -3.16
N LEU A 175 -12.54 9.44 -4.28
CA LEU A 175 -11.48 8.44 -4.51
C LEU A 175 -10.16 8.83 -3.85
N PHE A 176 -9.83 10.13 -3.89
CA PHE A 176 -8.72 10.72 -3.17
C PHE A 176 -9.18 11.93 -2.37
N SER A 177 -9.10 11.88 -1.05
CA SER A 177 -9.53 12.99 -0.19
C SER A 177 -8.49 13.49 0.80
N GLU A 178 -8.69 14.72 1.27
CA GLU A 178 -8.02 15.28 2.42
C GLU A 178 -8.99 15.50 3.58
N TRP A 179 -8.62 15.03 4.76
CA TRP A 179 -9.34 15.28 5.99
C TRP A 179 -8.37 15.72 7.09
N GLY A 180 -8.74 16.69 7.92
CA GLY A 180 -7.94 17.10 9.05
C GLY A 180 -8.73 17.74 10.19
N ARG A 181 -8.11 17.78 11.36
CA ARG A 181 -8.54 18.53 12.54
C ARG A 181 -7.99 19.95 12.47
N LEU A 182 -8.46 20.71 11.50
CA LEU A 182 -8.00 22.10 11.27
C LEU A 182 -8.30 22.99 12.50
N GLU A 183 -9.33 22.65 13.27
CA GLU A 183 -9.65 23.27 14.56
C GLU A 183 -8.64 22.96 15.67
N LYS A 184 -7.81 21.93 15.52
CA LYS A 184 -6.76 21.54 16.48
C LYS A 184 -5.35 21.84 15.97
N GLY A 185 -5.22 22.74 15.00
CA GLY A 185 -3.93 23.17 14.46
C GLY A 185 -3.36 22.30 13.35
N GLU A 186 -4.07 21.28 12.87
CA GLU A 186 -3.65 20.57 11.66
C GLU A 186 -3.73 21.50 10.45
N THR A 187 -2.84 21.27 9.49
CA THR A 187 -2.70 22.16 8.34
C THR A 187 -3.22 21.55 7.06
N CYS A 188 -3.60 22.40 6.12
CA CYS A 188 -3.92 21.98 4.76
C CYS A 188 -2.66 21.52 4.04
N GLY A 189 -2.78 20.41 3.33
CA GLY A 189 -1.81 19.91 2.38
C GLY A 189 -1.67 20.81 1.16
N ARG A 190 -0.73 20.46 0.28
CA ARG A 190 -0.49 21.19 -0.97
C ARG A 190 0.17 20.33 -2.03
N GLY A 191 -0.09 20.64 -3.30
CA GLY A 191 0.62 20.03 -4.43
C GLY A 191 0.34 18.54 -4.62
N ASN A 192 -0.72 17.99 -4.02
CA ASN A 192 -1.10 16.60 -4.23
C ASN A 192 -1.83 16.45 -5.56
N VAL A 193 -1.61 15.34 -6.25
CA VAL A 193 -2.09 15.13 -7.63
C VAL A 193 -2.86 13.83 -7.76
N PHE A 194 -4.00 13.90 -8.43
CA PHE A 194 -4.80 12.75 -8.88
C PHE A 194 -4.83 12.71 -10.41
N LYS A 195 -4.34 11.64 -11.06
CA LYS A 195 -4.31 11.55 -12.53
C LYS A 195 -4.31 10.14 -13.07
N SER A 196 -4.80 9.94 -14.29
CA SER A 196 -4.63 8.69 -15.03
C SER A 196 -5.18 7.45 -14.31
N ASN A 197 -6.27 7.58 -13.54
CA ASN A 197 -6.89 6.47 -12.81
C ASN A 197 -8.16 5.97 -13.52
N LYS A 198 -8.47 4.69 -13.36
CA LYS A 198 -9.75 4.10 -13.77
C LYS A 198 -10.69 4.02 -12.56
N TYR A 199 -11.96 4.35 -12.74
CA TYR A 199 -12.89 4.39 -11.61
C TYR A 199 -14.32 3.96 -11.94
N GLY A 200 -14.94 3.26 -11.01
CA GLY A 200 -16.37 2.96 -10.98
C GLY A 200 -17.10 3.77 -9.92
N THR A 201 -18.14 3.17 -9.35
CA THR A 201 -18.94 3.78 -8.28
C THR A 201 -18.25 3.72 -6.92
N GLY A 202 -18.74 4.55 -6.00
CA GLY A 202 -18.43 4.49 -4.57
C GLY A 202 -18.95 3.21 -3.91
N TYR A 203 -18.63 3.02 -2.63
CA TYR A 203 -18.99 1.80 -1.91
C TYR A 203 -20.49 1.51 -1.92
N SER A 204 -21.31 2.54 -1.72
CA SER A 204 -22.79 2.45 -1.74
C SER A 204 -23.40 2.40 -3.14
N GLY A 205 -22.60 2.23 -4.19
CA GLY A 205 -23.05 2.24 -5.58
C GLY A 205 -23.27 3.66 -6.15
N LYS A 206 -23.13 4.71 -5.34
CA LYS A 206 -23.30 6.10 -5.78
C LYS A 206 -22.09 6.59 -6.57
N ARG A 207 -22.30 7.52 -7.51
CA ARG A 207 -21.20 8.25 -8.16
C ARG A 207 -20.55 9.19 -7.14
N LEU A 208 -19.22 9.22 -7.12
CA LEU A 208 -18.46 10.09 -6.22
C LEU A 208 -17.63 11.10 -7.02
N PRO A 209 -17.36 12.29 -6.44
CA PRO A 209 -16.25 13.12 -6.86
C PRO A 209 -14.95 12.33 -6.89
N LEU A 210 -14.07 12.64 -7.85
CA LEU A 210 -12.73 12.05 -7.89
C LEU A 210 -11.88 12.51 -6.70
N ILE A 211 -12.01 13.80 -6.37
CA ILE A 211 -11.23 14.46 -5.33
C ILE A 211 -12.12 15.28 -4.40
N ARG A 212 -11.69 15.37 -3.13
CA ARG A 212 -12.26 16.27 -2.12
C ARG A 212 -11.15 16.76 -1.20
N TRP A 213 -11.14 18.04 -0.84
CA TRP A 213 -10.09 18.58 0.02
C TRP A 213 -10.63 19.47 1.14
N GLY A 214 -9.78 19.79 2.12
CA GLY A 214 -10.14 20.59 3.28
C GLY A 214 -11.28 19.99 4.08
N GLY A 215 -11.31 18.66 4.21
CA GLY A 215 -12.27 17.96 5.06
C GLY A 215 -12.09 18.39 6.52
N LYS A 216 -13.15 18.85 7.18
CA LYS A 216 -13.17 19.25 8.60
C LYS A 216 -14.42 18.71 9.29
N GLY A 217 -14.28 18.21 10.52
CA GLY A 217 -15.37 17.57 11.27
C GLY A 217 -15.57 16.10 10.90
N GLY A 218 -16.67 15.45 11.28
CA GLY A 218 -16.92 14.04 11.05
C GLY A 218 -16.02 13.09 11.85
N GLY A 219 -16.19 11.78 11.63
CA GLY A 219 -15.39 10.75 12.30
C GLY A 219 -15.57 10.77 13.81
N SER A 220 -14.46 10.87 14.55
CA SER A 220 -14.43 10.93 16.03
C SER A 220 -14.62 12.33 16.61
N THR A 221 -14.89 13.35 15.78
CA THR A 221 -15.06 14.73 16.26
C THR A 221 -16.49 15.03 16.72
N GLY A 222 -17.49 14.22 16.33
CA GLY A 222 -18.91 14.49 16.58
C GLY A 222 -19.49 15.65 15.74
N LEU A 223 -18.65 16.38 14.99
CA LEU A 223 -19.07 17.50 14.17
C LEU A 223 -19.57 17.04 12.79
N LYS A 224 -20.38 17.87 12.13
CA LYS A 224 -20.73 17.65 10.72
C LYS A 224 -19.48 17.74 9.84
N LEU A 225 -19.28 16.75 8.96
CA LEU A 225 -18.19 16.79 7.99
C LEU A 225 -18.48 17.83 6.91
N THR A 226 -17.54 18.75 6.71
CA THR A 226 -17.56 19.79 5.68
C THR A 226 -16.31 19.72 4.82
N TRP A 227 -16.33 20.34 3.64
CA TRP A 227 -15.25 20.30 2.65
C TRP A 227 -14.90 21.71 2.19
N ASN A 228 -13.78 21.85 1.47
CA ASN A 228 -13.26 23.11 0.95
C ASN A 228 -12.86 24.12 2.04
N ASN A 229 -12.51 23.66 3.25
CA ASN A 229 -12.08 24.53 4.35
C ASN A 229 -10.62 25.02 4.21
N CYS A 230 -9.93 24.64 3.13
CA CYS A 230 -8.58 25.10 2.83
C CYS A 230 -8.61 26.30 1.90
N ARG A 231 -7.76 27.31 2.17
CA ARG A 231 -7.65 28.52 1.33
C ARG A 231 -7.30 28.22 -0.13
N LYS A 232 -6.52 27.17 -0.37
CA LYS A 232 -6.16 26.67 -1.70
C LYS A 232 -6.47 25.17 -1.76
N ALA A 233 -6.76 24.68 -2.96
CA ALA A 233 -6.93 23.25 -3.18
C ALA A 233 -5.63 22.50 -2.85
N SER A 234 -5.72 21.56 -1.91
CA SER A 234 -4.58 20.72 -1.52
C SER A 234 -4.36 19.54 -2.48
N ILE A 235 -5.41 19.17 -3.22
CA ILE A 235 -5.45 18.10 -4.21
C ILE A 235 -5.91 18.69 -5.55
N VAL A 236 -5.19 18.38 -6.61
CA VAL A 236 -5.53 18.79 -7.98
C VAL A 236 -5.74 17.54 -8.84
N ASN A 237 -6.85 17.51 -9.56
CA ASN A 237 -7.09 16.53 -10.61
C ASN A 237 -6.37 16.99 -11.88
N LYS A 238 -5.38 16.22 -12.34
CA LYS A 238 -4.58 16.53 -13.54
C LYS A 238 -5.05 15.78 -14.80
N GLY A 239 -6.24 15.20 -14.77
CA GLY A 239 -6.85 14.57 -15.96
C GLY A 239 -6.37 13.14 -16.23
N GLY A 240 -6.76 12.62 -17.40
CA GLY A 240 -6.49 11.23 -17.82
C GLY A 240 -7.28 10.16 -17.06
N ASN A 241 -8.19 10.55 -16.15
CA ASN A 241 -9.01 9.59 -15.42
C ASN A 241 -10.19 9.14 -16.29
N SER A 242 -10.47 7.84 -16.32
CA SER A 242 -11.55 7.28 -17.12
C SER A 242 -12.49 6.43 -16.28
N LYS A 243 -13.78 6.42 -16.65
CA LYS A 243 -14.74 5.50 -16.03
C LYS A 243 -14.45 4.06 -16.46
N LEU A 244 -14.83 3.11 -15.61
CA LEU A 244 -14.92 1.68 -15.91
C LEU A 244 -16.28 1.32 -16.51
#